data_AF-A0A210PY37-F1
#
_entry.id   AF-A0A210PY37-F1
#
_cell.length_a   1.000
_cell.length_b   1.000
_cell.length_c   1.000
_cell.angle_alpha   90.00
_cell.angle_beta   90.00
_cell.angle_gamma   90.00
#
_symmetry.space_group_name_H-M   'P 1'
#
loop_
_entity.id
_entity.type
_entity.pdbx_description
1 polymer ?
#
loop_
_entity_poly.entity_id
_entity_poly.type
_entity_poly.pdbx_seq_one_letter_code
_entity_poly.pdbx_strand_id
1 'polypeptide(L)'
;MAHRYDQDDKPKGSTTYFHHTSVERAEAIMQDGVIRQSTGGGGDAVYGNGTYLTRLGPKRSAGEIARNNWDGLSGNHWEYMEGSGRTDAAIAIEMPAHEAGKVERLPERRDIHLYPGDLKLYNKNHRVYIRDQNGKAREYTREYQ
;
A
#
# COMPACT_ATOMS: atom_id res chain seq x y z
N MET A 1 24.57 -15.10 -26.87
CA MET A 1 23.27 -14.50 -26.51
C MET A 1 22.81 -15.08 -25.19
N ALA A 2 22.89 -14.29 -24.14
CA ALA A 2 22.19 -14.50 -22.87
C ALA A 2 22.23 -13.14 -22.15
N HIS A 3 21.17 -12.34 -22.28
CA HIS A 3 21.01 -11.14 -21.48
C HIS A 3 20.69 -11.58 -20.05
N ARG A 4 21.69 -11.50 -19.16
CA ARG A 4 21.44 -11.49 -17.72
C ARG A 4 20.77 -10.17 -17.39
N TYR A 5 19.62 -10.24 -16.72
CA TYR A 5 19.06 -9.08 -16.05
C TYR A 5 19.93 -8.80 -14.81
N ASP A 6 20.95 -7.96 -14.99
CA ASP A 6 21.76 -7.42 -13.89
C ASP A 6 20.93 -6.40 -13.08
N GLN A 7 21.10 -6.44 -11.77
CA GLN A 7 20.32 -5.73 -10.75
C GLN A 7 20.61 -4.22 -10.63
N ASP A 8 21.17 -3.57 -11.66
CA ASP A 8 21.88 -2.29 -11.50
C ASP A 8 21.20 -1.06 -12.10
N ASP A 9 19.88 -1.07 -12.28
CA ASP A 9 19.12 0.10 -12.76
C ASP A 9 18.15 0.66 -11.70
N LYS A 10 18.47 0.51 -10.41
CA LYS A 10 17.77 1.28 -9.36
C LYS A 10 18.29 2.72 -9.37
N PRO A 11 17.48 3.73 -9.77
CA PRO A 11 17.89 5.11 -9.64
C PRO A 11 18.20 5.39 -8.15
N LYS A 12 19.32 6.08 -7.89
CA LYS A 12 19.70 6.54 -6.53
C LYS A 12 18.48 7.19 -5.86
N GLY A 13 17.88 6.48 -4.91
CA GLY A 13 16.85 6.98 -3.99
C GLY A 13 15.39 6.60 -4.30
N SER A 14 15.08 5.37 -4.71
CA SER A 14 13.69 4.89 -4.68
C SER A 14 13.22 4.64 -3.24
N THR A 15 11.98 5.01 -2.91
CA THR A 15 11.33 4.68 -1.63
C THR A 15 10.24 3.64 -1.85
N THR A 16 10.24 2.57 -1.05
CA THR A 16 9.12 1.63 -1.03
C THR A 16 8.01 2.14 -0.11
N TYR A 17 6.81 2.25 -0.68
CA TYR A 17 5.58 2.48 0.05
C TYR A 17 4.67 1.26 -0.07
N PHE A 18 3.75 1.11 0.88
CA PHE A 18 2.77 0.05 0.90
C PHE A 18 1.37 0.63 0.95
N HIS A 19 0.47 0.04 0.14
CA HIS A 19 -0.97 0.25 0.26
C HIS A 19 -1.60 -1.05 0.75
N HIS A 20 -2.16 -1.02 1.96
CA HIS A 20 -2.86 -2.17 2.55
C HIS A 20 -4.35 -2.08 2.23
N THR A 21 -4.92 -3.21 1.82
CA THR A 21 -6.30 -3.30 1.36
C THR A 21 -6.82 -4.74 1.46
N SER A 22 -8.04 -5.00 1.00
CA SER A 22 -8.57 -6.36 0.88
C SER A 22 -8.04 -7.08 -0.37
N VAL A 23 -8.08 -8.41 -0.37
CA VAL A 23 -7.66 -9.22 -1.52
C VAL A 23 -8.42 -8.83 -2.79
N GLU A 24 -9.75 -8.74 -2.72
CA GLU A 24 -10.61 -8.33 -3.84
C GLU A 24 -10.23 -6.96 -4.41
N ARG A 25 -9.96 -5.97 -3.54
CA ARG A 25 -9.53 -4.63 -3.97
C ARG A 25 -8.12 -4.65 -4.56
N ALA A 26 -7.22 -5.46 -4.02
CA ALA A 26 -5.89 -5.62 -4.61
C ALA A 26 -6.00 -6.21 -6.02
N GLU A 27 -6.84 -7.23 -6.24
CA GLU A 27 -7.08 -7.80 -7.56
C GLU A 27 -7.64 -6.76 -8.55
N ALA A 28 -8.64 -5.98 -8.13
CA ALA A 28 -9.20 -4.90 -8.94
C ALA A 28 -8.14 -3.83 -9.29
N ILE A 29 -7.30 -3.44 -8.32
CA ILE A 29 -6.19 -2.49 -8.55
C ILE A 29 -5.18 -3.07 -9.54
N MET A 30 -4.87 -4.36 -9.46
CA MET A 30 -3.94 -5.01 -10.38
C MET A 30 -4.52 -5.13 -11.79
N GLN A 31 -5.84 -5.27 -11.92
CA GLN A 31 -6.53 -5.25 -13.20
C GLN A 31 -6.58 -3.84 -13.81
N ASP A 32 -6.91 -2.83 -13.00
CA ASP A 32 -7.06 -1.44 -13.45
C ASP A 32 -5.69 -0.73 -13.61
N GLY A 33 -4.65 -1.24 -12.95
CA GLY A 33 -3.31 -0.65 -12.93
C GLY A 33 -3.22 0.68 -12.16
N VAL A 34 -4.20 0.99 -11.30
CA VAL A 34 -4.29 2.26 -10.56
C VAL A 34 -4.88 2.06 -9.17
N ILE A 35 -4.26 2.72 -8.19
CA ILE A 35 -4.86 2.93 -6.86
C ILE A 35 -5.58 4.28 -6.93
N ARG A 36 -6.91 4.23 -6.91
CA ARG A 36 -7.75 5.44 -6.91
C ARG A 36 -7.63 6.16 -5.57
N GLN A 37 -7.54 7.48 -5.60
CA GLN A 37 -7.48 8.28 -4.39
C GLN A 37 -8.75 8.15 -3.54
N SER A 38 -8.61 8.28 -2.23
CA SER A 38 -9.75 8.55 -1.35
C SER A 38 -10.23 9.99 -1.58
N THR A 39 -11.55 10.18 -1.70
CA THR A 39 -12.20 11.50 -1.77
C THR A 39 -13.00 11.75 -0.49
N GLY A 40 -13.02 13.01 -0.03
CA GLY A 40 -13.51 13.50 1.28
C GLY A 40 -14.96 13.23 1.70
N GLY A 41 -15.65 12.24 1.13
CA GLY A 41 -17.03 11.88 1.46
C GLY A 41 -17.18 10.69 2.43
N GLY A 42 -16.12 9.92 2.67
CA GLY A 42 -16.12 8.79 3.61
C GLY A 42 -15.04 8.97 4.67
N GLY A 43 -15.23 8.42 5.87
CA GLY A 43 -14.27 8.48 6.99
C GLY A 43 -12.84 7.96 6.71
N ASP A 44 -12.57 7.54 5.46
CA ASP A 44 -11.28 7.09 4.93
C ASP A 44 -10.40 8.25 4.37
N ALA A 45 -10.84 9.52 4.43
CA ALA A 45 -10.11 10.70 3.90
C ALA A 45 -9.81 11.76 4.99
N VAL A 46 -9.35 11.31 6.16
CA VAL A 46 -9.14 12.13 7.37
C VAL A 46 -8.23 13.35 7.13
N TYR A 47 -7.28 13.24 6.20
CA TYR A 47 -6.29 14.29 5.92
C TYR A 47 -6.42 14.87 4.52
N GLY A 48 -7.62 14.74 3.94
CA GLY A 48 -7.92 15.20 2.60
C GLY A 48 -7.77 14.12 1.54
N ASN A 49 -7.90 14.58 0.29
CA ASN A 49 -7.96 13.71 -0.88
C ASN A 49 -6.56 13.22 -1.27
N GLY A 50 -6.45 11.93 -1.53
CA GLY A 50 -5.20 11.33 -2.00
C GLY A 50 -5.14 9.83 -1.79
N THR A 51 -4.03 9.24 -2.21
CA THR A 51 -3.75 7.82 -2.01
C THR A 51 -2.95 7.64 -0.72
N TYR A 52 -3.54 6.93 0.23
CA TYR A 52 -2.94 6.65 1.53
C TYR A 52 -1.97 5.48 1.45
N LEU A 53 -0.78 5.70 1.99
CA LEU A 53 0.37 4.82 1.96
C LEU A 53 1.00 4.72 3.36
N THR A 54 1.84 3.72 3.56
CA THR A 54 2.65 3.54 4.76
C THR A 54 4.03 2.97 4.39
N ARG A 55 5.04 3.08 5.26
CA ARG A 55 6.30 2.33 5.12
C ARG A 55 6.25 1.02 5.92
N LEU A 56 5.15 0.73 6.62
CA LEU A 56 4.90 -0.55 7.27
C LEU A 56 4.63 -1.64 6.24
N GLY A 57 5.64 -2.50 6.04
CA GLY A 57 5.58 -3.60 5.07
C GLY A 57 4.78 -4.82 5.53
N PRO A 58 4.67 -5.84 4.65
CA PRO A 58 3.83 -7.04 4.85
C PRO A 58 4.27 -7.95 6.00
N LYS A 59 5.47 -7.74 6.55
CA LYS A 59 5.96 -8.46 7.75
C LYS A 59 5.25 -8.05 9.04
N ARG A 60 4.59 -6.89 9.05
CA ARG A 60 3.77 -6.43 10.17
C ARG A 60 2.48 -7.23 10.23
N SER A 61 1.96 -7.46 11.43
CA SER A 61 0.66 -8.11 11.63
C SER A 61 -0.49 -7.25 11.10
N ALA A 62 -1.64 -7.89 10.85
CA ALA A 62 -2.88 -7.21 10.47
C ALA A 62 -3.25 -6.13 11.51
N GLY A 63 -3.24 -6.47 12.80
CA GLY A 63 -3.50 -5.53 13.88
C GLY A 63 -2.51 -4.36 13.98
N GLU A 64 -1.21 -4.56 13.73
CA GLU A 64 -0.25 -3.44 13.67
C GLU A 64 -0.58 -2.47 12.53
N ILE A 65 -0.93 -2.99 11.35
CA ILE A 65 -1.35 -2.18 10.20
C ILE A 65 -2.67 -1.47 10.50
N ALA A 66 -3.64 -2.17 11.10
CA ALA A 66 -4.94 -1.60 11.40
C ALA A 66 -4.83 -0.45 12.41
N ARG A 67 -4.03 -0.61 13.47
CA ARG A 67 -3.75 0.48 14.41
C ARG A 67 -3.03 1.64 13.72
N ASN A 68 -2.03 1.36 12.90
CA ASN A 68 -1.35 2.41 12.14
C ASN A 68 -2.31 3.23 11.26
N ASN A 69 -3.33 2.60 10.69
CA ASN A 69 -4.22 3.25 9.74
C ASN A 69 -5.44 3.92 10.40
N TRP A 70 -5.98 3.35 11.48
CA TRP A 70 -7.30 3.74 12.03
C TRP A 70 -7.31 4.06 13.53
N ASP A 71 -6.19 3.90 14.26
CA ASP A 71 -6.15 4.30 15.67
C ASP A 71 -6.45 5.80 15.82
N GLY A 72 -7.28 6.16 16.81
CA GLY A 72 -7.71 7.53 17.08
C GLY A 72 -8.94 8.04 16.30
N LEU A 73 -9.52 7.27 15.36
CA LEU A 73 -10.69 7.72 14.56
C LEU A 73 -12.05 7.54 15.24
N SER A 74 -12.18 6.60 16.20
CA SER A 74 -13.25 6.49 17.21
C SER A 74 -13.21 5.12 17.90
N GLY A 75 -13.13 5.05 19.23
CA GLY A 75 -13.17 3.77 19.98
C GLY A 75 -12.24 2.68 19.43
N ASN A 76 -12.71 1.43 19.40
CA ASN A 76 -11.97 0.28 18.89
C ASN A 76 -12.10 0.09 17.36
N HIS A 77 -12.22 1.17 16.58
CA HIS A 77 -12.46 1.08 15.13
C HIS A 77 -11.39 0.25 14.37
N TRP A 78 -10.15 0.26 14.86
CA TRP A 78 -9.07 -0.55 14.27
C TRP A 78 -9.34 -2.06 14.39
N GLU A 79 -10.00 -2.55 15.44
CA GLU A 79 -10.35 -3.98 15.61
C GLU A 79 -11.36 -4.42 14.54
N TYR A 80 -12.36 -3.57 14.27
CA TYR A 80 -13.31 -3.80 13.19
C TYR A 80 -12.64 -3.81 11.83
N MET A 81 -11.73 -2.86 11.58
CA MET A 81 -11.01 -2.79 10.31
C MET A 81 -10.07 -3.98 10.10
N GLU A 82 -9.41 -4.46 11.17
CA GLU A 82 -8.64 -5.71 11.16
C GLU A 82 -9.53 -6.90 10.76
N GLY A 83 -10.69 -7.06 11.40
CA GLY A 83 -11.65 -8.13 11.10
C GLY A 83 -12.36 -8.02 9.74
N SER A 84 -12.31 -6.84 9.09
CA SER A 84 -12.98 -6.60 7.80
C SER A 84 -12.18 -7.04 6.57
N GLY A 85 -10.96 -7.54 6.77
CA GLY A 85 -10.05 -7.95 5.70
C GLY A 85 -9.36 -6.80 4.97
N ARG A 86 -9.48 -5.55 5.44
CA ARG A 86 -8.83 -4.36 4.84
C ARG A 86 -7.30 -4.33 4.99
N THR A 87 -6.71 -5.36 5.60
CA THR A 87 -5.25 -5.51 5.74
C THR A 87 -4.74 -6.85 5.20
N ASP A 88 -5.60 -7.61 4.50
CA ASP A 88 -5.31 -8.96 4.01
C ASP A 88 -4.36 -8.96 2.81
N ALA A 89 -4.31 -7.85 2.08
CA ALA A 89 -3.39 -7.64 0.98
C ALA A 89 -2.55 -6.39 1.18
N ALA A 90 -1.32 -6.42 0.67
CA ALA A 90 -0.42 -5.27 0.62
C ALA A 90 0.18 -5.13 -0.78
N ILE A 91 0.10 -3.94 -1.36
CA ILE A 91 0.76 -3.60 -2.62
C ILE A 91 2.00 -2.78 -2.28
N ALA A 92 3.18 -3.38 -2.46
CA ALA A 92 4.46 -2.70 -2.34
C ALA A 92 4.77 -1.96 -3.65
N ILE A 93 5.10 -0.69 -3.56
CA ILE A 93 5.30 0.21 -4.69
C ILE A 93 6.68 0.82 -4.53
N GLU A 94 7.58 0.52 -5.45
CA GLU A 94 8.88 1.18 -5.53
C GLU A 94 8.70 2.53 -6.23
N MET A 95 8.62 3.58 -5.44
CA MET A 95 8.40 4.92 -5.94
C MET A 95 9.73 5.60 -6.26
N PRO A 96 9.95 6.07 -7.50
CA PRO A 96 11.18 6.77 -7.87
C PRO A 96 11.30 8.09 -7.12
N ALA A 97 12.52 8.57 -6.88
CA ALA A 97 12.81 9.74 -6.05
C ALA A 97 11.95 10.99 -6.38
N HIS A 98 11.74 11.26 -7.67
CA HIS A 98 10.97 12.41 -8.14
C HIS A 98 9.46 12.29 -7.84
N GLU A 99 8.92 11.08 -7.71
CA GLU A 99 7.55 10.85 -7.24
C GLU A 99 7.49 10.76 -5.71
N ALA A 100 8.49 10.17 -5.06
CA ALA A 100 8.57 10.08 -3.61
C ALA A 100 8.63 11.46 -2.95
N GLY A 101 9.25 12.45 -3.61
CA GLY A 101 9.22 13.85 -3.18
C GLY A 101 7.83 14.51 -3.19
N LYS A 102 6.82 13.88 -3.82
CA LYS A 102 5.42 14.33 -3.78
C LYS A 102 4.64 13.74 -2.62
N VAL A 103 5.19 12.73 -1.94
CA VAL A 103 4.51 12.03 -0.86
C VAL A 103 4.68 12.82 0.43
N GLU A 104 3.58 13.34 0.94
CA GLU A 104 3.57 14.04 2.22
C GLU A 104 3.53 13.03 3.36
N ARG A 105 4.41 13.18 4.36
CA ARG A 105 4.26 12.47 5.63
C ARG A 105 3.33 13.27 6.52
N LEU A 106 2.25 12.65 6.96
CA LEU A 106 1.24 13.32 7.78
C LEU A 106 1.73 13.47 9.23
N PRO A 107 1.40 14.58 9.91
CA PRO A 107 1.91 14.90 11.25
C PRO A 107 1.15 14.13 12.33
N GLU A 108 1.41 12.83 12.46
CA GLU A 108 0.86 12.01 13.54
C GLU A 108 1.86 10.97 14.07
N ARG A 109 1.51 10.33 15.20
CA ARG A 109 2.28 9.21 15.79
C ARG A 109 2.32 7.96 14.89
N ARG A 110 1.62 8.00 13.74
CA ARG A 110 1.40 6.89 12.81
C ARG A 110 2.29 7.07 11.57
N ASP A 111 2.63 5.97 10.92
CA ASP A 111 3.35 5.95 9.65
C ASP A 111 2.35 6.04 8.49
N ILE A 112 1.84 7.26 8.27
CA ILE A 112 0.88 7.56 7.21
C ILE A 112 1.48 8.57 6.24
N HIS A 113 1.37 8.23 4.97
CA HIS A 113 1.92 8.94 3.85
C HIS A 113 0.82 9.20 2.82
N LEU A 114 0.72 10.43 2.32
CA LEU A 114 -0.29 10.83 1.36
C LEU A 114 0.36 11.12 0.01
N TYR A 115 0.03 10.34 -1.00
CA TYR A 115 0.37 10.63 -2.38
C TYR A 115 -0.77 11.45 -3.02
N PRO A 116 -0.47 12.55 -3.74
CA PRO A 116 -1.50 13.40 -4.31
C PRO A 116 -2.18 12.71 -5.51
N GLY A 117 -3.50 12.51 -5.40
CA GLY A 117 -4.32 11.93 -6.46
C GLY A 117 -4.15 10.42 -6.63
N ASP A 118 -4.54 9.94 -7.81
CA ASP A 118 -4.50 8.52 -8.17
C ASP A 118 -3.05 8.07 -8.39
N LEU A 119 -2.71 6.91 -7.82
CA LEU A 119 -1.37 6.31 -7.97
C LEU A 119 -1.40 5.25 -9.05
N LYS A 120 -0.77 5.56 -10.18
CA LYS A 120 -0.61 4.68 -11.34
C LYS A 120 0.51 3.66 -11.13
N LEU A 121 0.22 2.38 -11.33
CA LEU A 121 1.14 1.26 -11.14
C LEU A 121 1.86 0.84 -12.42
N TYR A 122 1.29 1.10 -13.59
CA TYR A 122 1.83 0.64 -14.89
C TYR A 122 3.25 1.13 -15.21
N ASN A 123 3.72 2.19 -14.56
CA ASN A 123 5.06 2.75 -14.74
C ASN A 123 5.95 2.58 -13.49
N LYS A 124 5.61 1.63 -12.60
CA LYS A 124 6.32 1.40 -11.33
C LYS A 124 6.56 -0.08 -11.11
N ASN A 125 7.71 -0.42 -10.53
CA ASN A 125 7.89 -1.75 -9.96
C ASN A 125 6.96 -1.90 -8.76
N HIS A 126 6.13 -2.92 -8.78
CA HIS A 126 5.23 -3.22 -7.68
C HIS A 126 5.13 -4.72 -7.44
N ARG A 127 4.81 -5.09 -6.19
CA ARG A 127 4.64 -6.48 -5.74
C ARG A 127 3.41 -6.57 -4.87
N VAL A 128 2.62 -7.61 -5.04
CA VAL A 128 1.43 -7.87 -4.23
C VAL A 128 1.76 -8.94 -3.21
N TYR A 129 1.28 -8.76 -1.99
CA TYR A 129 1.38 -9.75 -0.93
C TYR A 129 -0.03 -10.07 -0.42
N ILE A 130 -0.33 -11.35 -0.24
CA ILE A 130 -1.59 -11.82 0.34
C ILE A 130 -1.27 -12.55 1.65
N ARG A 131 -2.03 -12.25 2.70
CA ARG A 131 -1.94 -12.93 4.00
C ARG A 131 -2.66 -14.27 3.94
N ASP A 132 -2.00 -15.31 4.42
CA ASP A 132 -2.64 -16.61 4.63
C ASP A 132 -3.48 -16.62 5.93
N GLN A 133 -4.17 -17.74 6.18
CA GLN A 133 -5.00 -17.93 7.38
C GLN A 133 -4.25 -17.78 8.72
N ASN A 134 -2.91 -17.81 8.71
CA ASN A 134 -2.07 -17.58 9.88
C ASN A 134 -1.58 -16.12 9.96
N GLY A 135 -2.10 -15.22 9.11
CA GLY A 135 -1.71 -13.82 9.01
C GLY A 135 -0.37 -13.57 8.31
N LYS A 136 0.29 -14.62 7.79
CA LYS A 136 1.59 -14.51 7.14
C LYS A 136 1.42 -14.06 5.70
N ALA A 137 1.97 -12.88 5.39
CA ALA A 137 1.96 -12.35 4.03
C ALA A 137 2.97 -13.09 3.14
N ARG A 138 2.54 -13.48 1.94
CA ARG A 138 3.36 -14.10 0.90
C ARG A 138 3.22 -13.31 -0.39
N GLU A 139 4.33 -13.16 -1.11
CA GLU A 139 4.32 -12.52 -2.42
C GLU A 139 3.44 -13.33 -3.37
N TYR A 140 2.48 -12.66 -4.00
CA TYR A 140 1.59 -13.24 -4.99
C TYR A 140 2.13 -12.94 -6.38
N THR A 141 2.70 -13.96 -7.01
CA THR A 141 3.06 -13.93 -8.42
C THR A 141 1.92 -14.58 -9.20
N ARG A 142 1.12 -13.78 -9.91
CA ARG A 142 0.17 -14.34 -10.87
C ARG A 142 1.00 -14.91 -12.02
N GLU A 143 1.06 -16.24 -12.13
CA GLU A 143 1.53 -16.86 -13.37
C GLU A 143 0.53 -16.48 -14.46
N TYR A 144 0.93 -15.60 -15.37
CA TYR A 144 0.14 -15.32 -16.57
C TYR A 144 0.17 -16.60 -17.42
N GLN A 145 -0.95 -17.32 -17.48
CA GLN A 145 -1.20 -18.34 -18.52
C GLN A 145 -1.66 -17.67 -19.81
#